data_AF-A0A3N0D482-F1
#
_entry.id   AF-A0A3N0D482-F1
#
_cell.length_a   1.000
_cell.length_b   1.000
_cell.length_c   1.000
_cell.angle_alpha   90.00
_cell.angle_beta   90.00
_cell.angle_gamma   90.00
#
_symmetry.space_group_name_H-M   'P 1'
#
loop_
_entity.id
_entity.type
_entity.pdbx_description
1 polymer ?
#
loop_
_entity_poly.entity_id
_entity_poly.type
_entity_poly.pdbx_seq_one_letter_code
_entity_poly.pdbx_strand_id
1 'polypeptide(L)'
;MTAEPLLSLSSALPEAAAEPCRVLGARDIDVLYPATGPYPATAGAEADLRPPVAEQRLSIPIAAHDRRRLDLHSALTASGVAPLPGDLDAINVLSTLDDRTVESILHWITVPGPRPA
;
A
#
# COMPACT_ATOMS: atom_id res chain seq x y z
N MET A 1 -2.16 -25.62 -44.21
CA MET A 1 -0.93 -24.84 -44.45
C MET A 1 -1.28 -23.69 -45.38
N THR A 2 -1.73 -22.58 -44.81
CA THR A 2 -1.83 -21.26 -45.44
C THR A 2 -1.85 -20.25 -44.29
N ALA A 3 -0.77 -19.48 -44.19
CA ALA A 3 -0.65 -18.33 -43.30
C ALA A 3 -1.35 -17.14 -43.94
N GLU A 4 -2.03 -16.32 -43.12
CA GLU A 4 -2.48 -14.98 -43.48
C GLU A 4 -2.13 -14.02 -42.31
N PRO A 5 -1.88 -12.73 -42.60
CA PRO A 5 -0.90 -11.92 -41.86
C PRO A 5 -1.49 -10.96 -40.81
N LEU A 6 -0.59 -10.49 -39.95
CA LEU A 6 -0.74 -9.45 -38.93
C LEU A 6 -1.03 -8.06 -39.53
N LEU A 7 -2.11 -7.41 -39.10
CA LEU A 7 -2.25 -5.96 -38.93
C LEU A 7 -3.23 -5.73 -37.76
N SER A 8 -2.75 -5.48 -36.55
CA SER A 8 -2.45 -4.14 -36.01
C SER A 8 -3.68 -3.23 -35.97
N LEU A 9 -4.48 -3.36 -34.91
CA LEU A 9 -5.29 -2.27 -34.39
C LEU A 9 -4.70 -1.85 -33.05
N SER A 10 -3.67 -1.02 -33.18
CA SER A 10 -3.27 -0.05 -32.18
C SER A 10 -4.47 0.86 -31.89
N SER A 11 -5.22 0.55 -30.85
CA SER A 11 -6.06 1.54 -30.18
C SER A 11 -5.36 1.84 -28.87
N ALA A 12 -4.67 2.98 -28.89
CA ALA A 12 -4.04 3.59 -27.73
C ALA A 12 -5.00 3.55 -26.54
N LEU A 13 -4.74 2.63 -25.62
CA LEU A 13 -5.17 2.82 -24.24
C LEU A 13 -4.39 4.06 -23.76
N PRO A 14 -5.04 5.08 -23.18
CA PRO A 14 -4.29 6.09 -22.47
C PRO A 14 -3.49 5.38 -21.38
N GLU A 15 -2.17 5.45 -21.53
CA GLU A 15 -1.16 5.18 -20.52
C GLU A 15 -1.40 6.14 -19.34
N ALA A 16 -2.41 5.82 -18.53
CA ALA A 16 -2.64 6.40 -17.21
C ALA A 16 -2.25 5.35 -16.16
N ALA A 17 -1.17 4.63 -16.42
CA ALA A 17 -0.45 3.84 -15.43
C ALA A 17 0.55 4.77 -14.74
N ALA A 18 0.09 5.51 -13.73
CA ALA A 18 0.86 5.91 -12.54
C ALA A 18 0.22 7.12 -11.85
N GLU A 19 -0.90 6.92 -11.16
CA GLU A 19 -1.17 7.72 -9.95
C GLU A 19 -1.65 6.76 -8.84
N PRO A 20 -0.79 5.87 -8.33
CA PRO A 20 -1.07 5.19 -7.08
C PRO A 20 -0.96 6.23 -5.97
N CYS A 21 -2.12 6.66 -5.45
CA CYS A 21 -2.29 7.55 -4.30
C CYS A 21 -2.07 9.04 -4.57
N ARG A 22 -2.98 9.68 -5.29
CA ARG A 22 -3.23 11.12 -5.03
C ARG A 22 -3.83 11.26 -3.64
N VAL A 23 -3.00 11.68 -2.69
CA VAL A 23 -3.45 12.14 -1.38
C VAL A 23 -4.39 13.32 -1.62
N LEU A 24 -5.68 13.14 -1.35
CA LEU A 24 -6.68 14.20 -1.37
C LEU A 24 -6.34 15.19 -0.23
N GLY A 25 -5.46 16.15 -0.51
CA GLY A 25 -4.95 17.10 0.48
C GLY A 25 -3.55 17.66 0.23
N ALA A 26 -2.79 17.16 -0.75
CA ALA A 26 -1.56 17.81 -1.17
C ALA A 26 -1.91 19.15 -1.85
N ARG A 27 -1.84 20.24 -1.09
CA ARG A 27 -1.89 21.58 -1.66
C ARG A 27 -0.70 21.72 -2.59
N ASP A 28 -0.99 22.16 -3.80
CA ASP A 28 -0.09 22.55 -4.88
C ASP A 28 1.17 23.27 -4.34
N ILE A 29 2.33 22.62 -4.42
CA ILE A 29 3.64 23.22 -4.09
C ILE A 29 4.44 23.40 -5.39
N ASP A 30 3.82 23.84 -6.48
CA ASP A 30 4.56 24.15 -7.71
C ASP A 30 4.18 25.48 -8.37
N VAL A 31 3.74 26.45 -7.57
CA VAL A 31 3.59 27.84 -8.04
C VAL A 31 4.37 28.78 -7.13
N LEU A 32 5.68 28.90 -7.37
CA LEU A 32 6.51 30.13 -7.32
C LEU A 32 7.99 29.81 -7.06
N TYR A 33 8.74 29.42 -8.09
CA TYR A 33 10.19 29.68 -8.12
C TYR A 33 10.67 30.05 -9.53
N PRO A 34 10.77 31.34 -9.87
CA PRO A 34 11.91 31.77 -10.67
C PRO A 34 13.13 31.79 -9.75
N ALA A 35 14.12 30.99 -10.13
CA ALA A 35 15.42 30.91 -9.49
C ALA A 35 16.06 32.30 -9.31
N THR A 36 16.76 32.47 -8.18
CA THR A 36 17.61 33.62 -7.77
C THR A 36 16.96 34.57 -6.76
N GLY A 37 17.04 34.19 -5.48
CA GLY A 37 16.79 35.05 -4.32
C GLY A 37 17.51 34.48 -3.08
N PRO A 38 17.90 35.31 -2.10
CA PRO A 38 18.80 34.91 -1.03
C PRO A 38 18.05 34.02 -0.05
N TYR A 39 18.19 32.70 -0.18
CA TYR A 39 17.68 31.79 0.83
C TYR A 39 18.47 32.01 2.13
N PRO A 40 17.82 32.37 3.25
CA PRO A 40 18.46 32.16 4.54
C PRO A 40 18.68 30.65 4.63
N ALA A 41 19.90 30.24 4.94
CA ALA A 41 20.20 28.86 5.25
C ALA A 41 19.21 28.40 6.31
N THR A 42 18.24 27.57 5.93
CA THR A 42 17.41 26.82 6.87
C THR A 42 18.34 25.79 7.49
N ALA A 43 19.11 26.26 8.47
CA ALA A 43 19.77 25.43 9.45
C ALA A 43 18.71 24.46 9.98
N GLY A 44 18.98 23.16 9.85
CA GLY A 44 18.16 22.01 10.20
C GLY A 44 17.04 22.29 11.20
N ALA A 45 15.91 22.77 10.70
CA ALA A 45 14.66 22.54 11.37
C ALA A 45 14.29 21.10 11.02
N GLU A 46 14.78 20.17 11.82
CA GLU A 46 14.04 18.96 12.17
C GLU A 46 12.64 19.46 12.56
N ALA A 47 11.78 19.64 11.57
CA ALA A 47 10.39 20.01 11.80
C ALA A 47 9.86 18.86 12.62
N ASP A 48 9.60 19.11 13.91
CA ASP A 48 9.09 18.15 14.87
C ASP A 48 7.88 17.45 14.24
N LEU A 49 8.11 16.27 13.64
CA LEU A 49 7.09 15.49 12.92
C LEU A 49 6.23 14.81 13.97
N ARG A 50 5.53 15.62 14.75
CA ARG A 50 4.58 15.13 15.73
C ARG A 50 3.44 14.47 14.97
N PRO A 51 3.04 13.24 15.34
CA PRO A 51 1.88 12.61 14.72
C PRO A 51 0.67 13.54 14.88
N PRO A 52 -0.21 13.64 13.87
CA PRO A 52 -1.40 14.46 13.95
C PRO A 52 -2.22 14.05 15.17
N VAL A 53 -2.76 15.06 15.87
CA VAL A 53 -3.62 14.85 17.04
C VAL A 53 -4.80 13.95 16.65
N ALA A 54 -5.23 13.09 17.57
CA ALA A 54 -6.17 12.01 17.27
C ALA A 54 -7.48 12.52 16.68
N GLU A 55 -7.92 13.70 17.10
CA GLU A 55 -9.16 14.37 16.69
C GLU A 55 -9.08 14.91 15.25
N GLN A 56 -7.88 15.10 14.71
CA GLN A 56 -7.65 15.54 13.32
C GLN A 56 -7.53 14.36 12.36
N ARG A 57 -7.55 13.11 12.85
CA ARG A 57 -7.47 11.93 11.98
C ARG A 57 -8.80 11.73 11.27
N LEU A 58 -8.71 11.47 9.96
CA LEU A 58 -9.89 11.16 9.16
C LEU A 58 -10.47 9.81 9.60
N SER A 59 -11.73 9.80 10.00
CA SER A 59 -12.49 8.59 10.31
C SER A 59 -12.97 7.92 9.03
N ILE A 60 -12.04 7.35 8.26
CA ILE A 60 -12.34 6.61 7.02
C ILE A 60 -12.51 5.13 7.37
N PRO A 61 -13.68 4.51 7.11
CA PRO A 61 -13.86 3.09 7.32
C PRO A 61 -12.98 2.30 6.33
N ILE A 62 -12.27 1.30 6.85
CA ILE A 62 -11.49 0.36 6.03
C ILE A 62 -12.44 -0.74 5.57
N ALA A 63 -12.41 -1.09 4.28
CA ALA A 63 -13.21 -2.20 3.76
C ALA A 63 -12.80 -3.51 4.44
N ALA A 64 -13.75 -4.43 4.66
CA ALA A 64 -13.46 -5.69 5.36
C ALA A 64 -12.34 -6.50 4.69
N HIS A 65 -12.30 -6.51 3.35
CA HIS A 65 -11.22 -7.14 2.58
C HIS A 65 -9.86 -6.51 2.84
N ASP A 66 -9.76 -5.17 2.81
CA ASP A 66 -8.52 -4.45 3.09
C ASP A 66 -8.06 -4.67 4.53
N ARG A 67 -9.00 -4.73 5.48
CA ARG A 67 -8.70 -5.04 6.88
C ARG A 67 -8.08 -6.42 7.03
N ARG A 68 -8.69 -7.45 6.43
CA ARG A 68 -8.15 -8.82 6.42
C ARG A 68 -6.78 -8.90 5.77
N ARG A 69 -6.55 -8.17 4.67
CA ARG A 69 -5.24 -8.10 4.00
C ARG A 69 -4.17 -7.52 4.92
N LEU A 70 -4.49 -6.43 5.65
CA LEU A 70 -3.59 -5.81 6.62
C LEU A 70 -3.29 -6.74 7.80
N ASP A 71 -4.32 -7.37 8.37
CA ASP A 71 -4.16 -8.27 9.51
C ASP A 71 -3.26 -9.46 9.15
N LEU A 72 -3.47 -10.09 7.98
CA LEU A 72 -2.62 -11.18 7.47
C LEU A 72 -1.16 -10.74 7.29
N HIS A 73 -0.93 -9.59 6.64
CA HIS A 73 0.42 -9.07 6.43
C HIS A 73 1.14 -8.79 7.76
N SER A 74 0.41 -8.24 8.73
CA SER A 74 0.94 -7.94 10.06
C SER A 74 1.30 -9.22 10.84
N ALA A 75 0.46 -10.25 10.79
CA ALA A 75 0.70 -11.51 11.48
C ALA A 75 1.91 -12.26 10.90
N LEU A 76 2.04 -12.26 9.57
CA LEU A 76 3.22 -12.84 8.91
C LEU A 76 4.49 -12.09 9.30
N THR A 77 4.47 -10.76 9.23
CA THR A 77 5.62 -9.93 9.60
C THR A 77 6.01 -10.12 11.07
N ALA A 78 5.03 -10.17 11.98
CA ALA A 78 5.25 -10.39 13.41
C ALA A 78 5.78 -11.80 13.73
N SER A 79 5.44 -12.81 12.91
CA SER A 79 6.01 -14.15 13.01
C SER A 79 7.39 -14.29 12.36
N GLY A 80 7.92 -13.20 11.77
CA GLY A 80 9.25 -13.16 11.16
C GLY A 80 9.26 -13.48 9.67
N VAL A 81 8.09 -13.60 9.03
CA VAL A 81 7.95 -13.82 7.59
C VAL A 81 7.55 -12.51 6.94
N ALA A 82 8.53 -11.79 6.37
CA ALA A 82 8.24 -10.59 5.58
C ALA A 82 7.73 -11.01 4.19
N PRO A 83 6.46 -10.72 3.83
CA PRO A 83 5.91 -11.12 2.54
C PRO A 83 6.66 -10.44 1.39
N LEU A 84 7.11 -11.22 0.42
CA LEU A 84 7.73 -10.70 -0.79
C LEU A 84 6.65 -10.08 -1.70
N PRO A 85 7.03 -9.23 -2.67
CA PRO A 85 6.07 -8.68 -3.63
C PRO A 85 5.25 -9.76 -4.36
N GLY A 86 5.83 -10.94 -4.61
CA GLY A 86 5.13 -12.08 -5.21
C GLY A 86 4.12 -12.76 -4.30
N ASP A 87 4.22 -12.59 -2.97
CA ASP A 87 3.29 -13.17 -2.00
C ASP A 87 2.03 -12.32 -1.84
N LEU A 88 2.04 -11.08 -2.33
CA LEU A 88 0.92 -10.14 -2.20
C LEU A 88 -0.34 -10.65 -2.91
N ASP A 89 -0.20 -11.34 -4.04
CA ASP A 89 -1.32 -11.95 -4.74
C ASP A 89 -1.97 -13.06 -3.91
N ALA A 90 -1.15 -13.89 -3.23
CA ALA A 90 -1.65 -14.93 -2.35
C ALA A 90 -2.40 -14.31 -1.15
N ILE A 91 -1.85 -13.26 -0.52
CA ILE A 91 -2.51 -12.56 0.57
C ILE A 91 -3.82 -11.92 0.09
N ASN A 92 -3.84 -11.36 -1.12
CA ASN A 92 -5.03 -10.75 -1.70
C ASN A 92 -6.15 -11.77 -1.95
N VAL A 93 -5.79 -12.99 -2.39
CA VAL A 93 -6.75 -14.11 -2.52
C VAL A 93 -7.26 -14.52 -1.13
N LEU A 94 -6.37 -14.71 -0.16
CA LEU A 94 -6.75 -15.09 1.21
C LEU A 94 -7.68 -14.05 1.86
N SER A 95 -7.50 -12.77 1.58
CA SER A 95 -8.38 -11.72 2.13
C SER A 95 -9.78 -11.69 1.50
N THR A 96 -10.04 -12.44 0.42
CA THR A 96 -11.41 -12.63 -0.13
C THR A 96 -12.23 -13.65 0.64
N LEU A 97 -11.58 -14.48 1.47
CA LEU A 97 -12.26 -15.47 2.31
C LEU A 97 -13.10 -14.78 3.39
N ASP A 98 -14.02 -15.54 3.99
CA ASP A 98 -14.86 -15.06 5.08
C ASP A 98 -14.07 -14.79 6.36
N ASP A 99 -14.64 -13.98 7.25
CA ASP A 99 -13.96 -13.51 8.47
C ASP A 99 -13.54 -14.68 9.37
N ARG A 100 -14.38 -15.70 9.52
CA ARG A 100 -14.09 -16.85 10.38
C ARG A 100 -12.90 -17.65 9.87
N THR A 101 -12.81 -17.83 8.55
CA THR A 101 -11.69 -18.51 7.92
C THR A 101 -10.40 -17.71 8.12
N VAL A 102 -10.42 -16.39 7.90
CA VAL A 102 -9.24 -15.55 8.10
C VAL A 102 -8.82 -15.48 9.57
N GLU A 103 -9.76 -15.41 10.52
CA GLU A 103 -9.47 -15.49 11.96
C GLU A 103 -8.75 -16.79 12.34
N SER A 104 -9.18 -17.92 11.76
CA SER A 104 -8.54 -19.22 12.00
C SER A 104 -7.10 -19.25 11.47
N ILE A 105 -6.87 -18.68 10.29
CA ILE A 105 -5.52 -18.55 9.70
C ILE A 105 -4.63 -17.67 10.58
N LEU A 106 -5.15 -16.51 11.00
CA LEU A 106 -4.42 -15.60 11.90
C LEU A 106 -4.08 -16.28 13.22
N HIS A 107 -4.99 -17.07 13.77
CA HIS A 107 -4.73 -17.86 14.98
C HIS A 107 -3.56 -18.83 14.78
N TRP A 108 -3.50 -19.56 13.66
CA TRP A 108 -2.39 -20.47 13.37
C TRP A 108 -1.04 -19.77 13.22
N ILE A 109 -1.03 -18.57 12.62
CA ILE A 109 0.20 -17.79 12.42
C ILE A 109 0.68 -17.19 13.75
N THR A 110 -0.24 -16.71 14.59
CA THR A 110 0.08 -15.99 15.83
C THR A 110 0.33 -16.90 17.02
N VAL A 111 -0.27 -18.09 17.04
CA VAL A 111 -0.05 -19.09 18.08
C VAL A 111 0.93 -20.13 17.52
N PRO A 112 2.24 -19.98 17.79
CA PRO A 112 3.19 -21.01 17.39
C PRO A 112 2.78 -22.34 18.02
N GLY A 113 2.63 -23.38 17.19
CA GLY A 113 2.46 -24.75 17.67
C GLY A 113 3.61 -25.15 18.61
N PRO A 114 3.43 -26.19 19.44
CA PRO A 114 4.47 -26.62 20.37
C PRO A 114 5.77 -26.87 19.61
N ARG A 115 6.82 -26.11 19.95
CA ARG A 115 8.16 -26.36 19.40
C ARG A 115 8.62 -27.73 19.91
N PRO A 116 9.06 -28.65 19.04
CA PRO A 116 9.71 -29.87 19.50
C PRO A 116 10.95 -29.49 20.32
N ALA A 117 11.10 -30.13 21.48
CA ALA A 117 12.21 -29.93 22.42
C ALA A 117 13.53 -30.48 21.88
#